data_AF-A0A832KGU8-F1
#
_entry.id   AF-A0A832KGU8-F1
#
_cell.length_a   1.000
_cell.length_b   1.000
_cell.length_c   1.000
_cell.angle_alpha   90.00
_cell.angle_beta   90.00
_cell.angle_gamma   90.00
#
_symmetry.space_group_name_H-M   'P 1'
#
loop_
_entity.id
_entity.type
_entity.pdbx_description
1 polymer ?
#
loop_
_entity_poly.entity_id
_entity_poly.type
_entity_poly.pdbx_seq_one_letter_code
_entity_poly.pdbx_strand_id
1 'polypeptide(L)'
;MHTNLPTLGAPIMIVGLLAGFFLCFYGNVARKYLVPLRSVLSGAMVSLALAFLIMQPETLIASLASKNTIKALLDHLIKGDDYLFSSIALASIAIGGLLLFALSRKSGLVTGKVVALFAAVSMALFIFILLLEFLPLTPNLLVSGILLILILIFCMRDFASYMAFENSVAGALLISYLLARFWYLEDLWIFLAWALILSILGILSQIRSMKKHTAKREGADV
;
A
#
# COMPACT_ATOMS: atom_id res chain seq x y z
N MET A 1 -7.19 -30.40 -16.12
CA MET A 1 -8.27 -29.73 -16.86
C MET A 1 -7.83 -28.29 -17.08
N HIS A 2 -7.24 -27.97 -18.24
CA HIS A 2 -6.84 -26.60 -18.61
C HIS A 2 -8.11 -25.78 -18.82
N THR A 3 -8.52 -25.02 -17.81
CA THR A 3 -9.64 -24.08 -17.95
C THR A 3 -9.15 -22.87 -18.74
N ASN A 4 -9.87 -22.55 -19.82
CA ASN A 4 -9.75 -21.36 -20.66
C ASN A 4 -10.01 -20.04 -19.88
N LEU A 5 -9.14 -19.72 -18.91
CA LEU A 5 -9.00 -18.41 -18.26
C LEU A 5 -7.82 -17.53 -18.75
N PRO A 6 -6.94 -17.91 -19.73
CA PRO A 6 -5.69 -17.17 -19.93
C PRO A 6 -5.84 -15.84 -20.71
N THR A 7 -6.99 -15.54 -21.32
CA THR A 7 -7.14 -14.37 -22.19
C THR A 7 -7.50 -13.06 -21.48
N LEU A 8 -8.15 -13.10 -20.31
CA LEU A 8 -8.47 -11.91 -19.50
C LEU A 8 -7.39 -11.60 -18.43
N GLY A 9 -6.65 -12.61 -17.97
CA GLY A 9 -5.59 -12.43 -16.98
C GLY A 9 -4.36 -11.72 -17.54
N ALA A 10 -3.98 -11.97 -18.80
CA ALA A 10 -2.80 -11.37 -19.41
C ALA A 10 -2.91 -9.84 -19.60
N PRO A 11 -4.02 -9.27 -20.10
CA PRO A 11 -4.20 -7.81 -20.15
C PRO A 11 -4.15 -7.17 -18.75
N ILE A 12 -4.81 -7.77 -17.76
CA ILE A 12 -4.81 -7.27 -16.38
C ILE A 12 -3.40 -7.31 -15.78
N MET A 13 -2.65 -8.38 -16.05
CA MET A 13 -1.25 -8.50 -15.63
C MET A 13 -0.37 -7.45 -16.32
N ILE A 14 -0.49 -7.26 -17.63
CA ILE A 14 0.32 -6.28 -18.37
C ILE A 14 0.04 -4.86 -17.86
N VAL A 15 -1.24 -4.51 -17.66
CA VAL A 15 -1.63 -3.22 -17.08
C VAL A 15 -1.11 -3.08 -15.65
N GLY A 16 -1.21 -4.14 -14.84
CA GLY A 16 -0.69 -4.16 -13.47
C GLY A 16 0.83 -4.01 -13.41
N LEU A 17 1.57 -4.72 -14.26
CA LEU A 17 3.03 -4.60 -14.38
C LEU A 17 3.41 -3.19 -14.85
N LEU A 18 2.74 -2.64 -15.86
CA LEU A 18 2.98 -1.28 -16.32
C LEU A 18 2.72 -0.25 -15.20
N ALA A 19 1.63 -0.41 -14.45
CA ALA A 19 1.33 0.44 -13.30
C ALA A 19 2.40 0.31 -12.20
N GLY A 20 2.83 -0.93 -11.90
CA GLY A 20 3.88 -1.21 -10.93
C GLY A 20 5.24 -0.62 -11.35
N PHE A 21 5.63 -0.77 -12.63
CA PHE A 21 6.85 -0.19 -13.19
C PHE A 21 6.79 1.34 -13.17
N PHE A 22 5.64 1.91 -13.52
CA PHE A 22 5.43 3.36 -13.48
C PHE A 22 5.53 3.89 -12.06
N LEU A 23 4.90 3.23 -11.07
CA LEU A 23 5.04 3.58 -9.66
C LEU A 23 6.48 3.43 -9.17
N CYS A 24 7.15 2.34 -9.54
CA CYS A 24 8.50 2.00 -9.09
C CYS A 24 9.57 2.98 -9.62
N PHE A 25 9.49 3.38 -10.90
CA PHE A 25 10.53 4.21 -11.52
C PHE A 25 10.11 5.66 -11.76
N TYR A 26 8.83 5.94 -11.95
CA TYR A 26 8.28 7.25 -12.34
C TYR A 26 7.30 7.86 -11.34
N GLY A 27 7.10 7.24 -10.16
CA GLY A 27 6.16 7.74 -9.14
C GLY A 27 6.38 9.20 -8.74
N ASN A 28 7.63 9.69 -8.78
CA ASN A 28 7.93 11.10 -8.51
C ASN A 28 7.39 12.08 -9.57
N VAL A 29 7.23 11.65 -10.83
CA VAL A 29 6.68 12.50 -11.91
C VAL A 29 5.18 12.74 -11.69
N ALA A 30 4.47 11.73 -11.20
CA ALA A 30 3.03 11.79 -10.90
C ALA A 30 2.72 12.25 -9.47
N ARG A 31 3.71 12.77 -8.72
CA ARG A 31 3.57 13.16 -7.30
C ARG A 31 2.35 14.05 -7.04
N LYS A 32 2.04 14.99 -7.95
CA LYS A 32 0.89 15.91 -7.82
C LYS A 32 -0.46 15.18 -7.74
N TYR A 33 -0.59 14.03 -8.39
CA TYR A 33 -1.83 13.23 -8.43
C TYR A 33 -1.80 12.05 -7.45
N LEU A 34 -0.63 11.49 -7.18
CA LEU A 34 -0.48 10.37 -6.24
C LEU A 34 -0.66 10.81 -4.79
N VAL A 35 -0.25 12.03 -4.42
CA VAL A 35 -0.38 12.52 -3.03
C VAL A 35 -1.84 12.58 -2.56
N PRO A 36 -2.77 13.22 -3.28
CA PRO A 36 -4.16 13.28 -2.83
C PRO A 36 -4.83 11.90 -2.87
N LEU A 37 -4.61 11.11 -3.92
CA LEU A 37 -5.15 9.76 -4.04
C LEU A 37 -4.70 8.87 -2.87
N ARG A 38 -3.42 8.96 -2.51
CA ARG A 38 -2.85 8.23 -1.39
C ARG A 38 -3.42 8.67 -0.05
N SER A 39 -3.64 9.97 0.16
CA SER A 39 -4.26 10.45 1.40
C SER A 39 -5.66 9.83 1.59
N VAL A 40 -6.44 9.77 0.51
CA VAL A 40 -7.77 9.15 0.51
C VAL A 40 -7.67 7.66 0.80
N LEU A 41 -6.81 6.94 0.08
CA LEU A 41 -6.61 5.48 0.26
C LEU A 41 -6.11 5.14 1.66
N SER A 42 -5.15 5.91 2.17
CA SER A 42 -4.59 5.74 3.50
C SER A 42 -5.65 5.95 4.59
N GLY A 43 -6.42 7.04 4.49
CA GLY A 43 -7.52 7.31 5.42
C GLY A 43 -8.63 6.26 5.36
N ALA A 44 -8.99 5.83 4.15
CA ALA A 44 -9.95 4.76 3.94
C ALA A 44 -9.49 3.43 4.57
N MET A 45 -8.25 3.00 4.30
CA MET A 45 -7.71 1.74 4.82
C MET A 45 -7.62 1.74 6.35
N VAL A 46 -7.07 2.81 6.95
CA VAL A 46 -6.92 2.89 8.40
C VAL A 46 -8.29 2.97 9.09
N SER A 47 -9.23 3.75 8.54
CA SER A 47 -10.57 3.86 9.12
C SER A 47 -11.37 2.58 8.97
N LEU A 48 -11.20 1.84 7.87
CA LEU A 48 -11.80 0.53 7.68
C LEU A 48 -11.24 -0.48 8.69
N ALA A 49 -9.92 -0.52 8.86
CA ALA A 49 -9.27 -1.40 9.83
C ALA A 49 -9.74 -1.12 11.27
N LEU A 50 -9.90 0.15 11.63
CA LEU A 50 -10.47 0.57 12.91
C LEU A 50 -11.93 0.13 13.07
N ALA A 51 -12.75 0.27 12.03
CA ALA A 51 -14.16 -0.14 12.06
C ALA A 51 -14.29 -1.66 12.31
N PHE A 52 -13.50 -2.48 11.60
CA PHE A 52 -13.43 -3.92 11.85
C PHE A 52 -12.97 -4.23 13.28
N LEU A 53 -11.92 -3.58 13.76
CA LEU A 53 -11.35 -3.85 15.08
C LEU A 53 -12.30 -3.47 16.24
N ILE A 54 -13.08 -2.41 16.08
CA ILE A 54 -14.01 -1.94 17.12
C ILE A 54 -15.33 -2.72 17.10
N MET A 55 -15.87 -2.99 15.91
CA MET A 55 -17.23 -3.53 15.79
C MET A 55 -17.28 -5.04 15.64
N GLN A 56 -16.28 -5.67 15.02
CA GLN A 56 -16.25 -7.12 14.82
C GLN A 56 -14.81 -7.69 14.93
N PRO A 57 -14.21 -7.66 16.14
CA PRO A 57 -12.84 -8.13 16.34
C PRO A 57 -12.67 -9.63 16.06
N GLU A 58 -13.68 -10.45 16.39
CA GLU A 58 -13.60 -11.91 16.21
C GLU A 58 -13.64 -12.31 14.73
N THR A 59 -14.50 -11.68 13.93
CA THR A 59 -14.59 -11.94 12.49
C THR A 59 -13.36 -11.43 11.75
N LEU A 60 -12.74 -10.34 12.23
CA LEU A 60 -11.47 -9.84 11.73
C LEU A 60 -10.36 -10.87 11.96
N ILE A 61 -10.21 -11.40 13.18
CA ILE A 61 -9.18 -12.40 13.49
C ILE A 61 -9.39 -13.68 12.66
N ALA A 62 -10.64 -14.15 12.55
CA ALA A 62 -10.97 -15.31 11.73
C ALA A 62 -10.67 -15.08 10.23
N SER A 63 -10.95 -13.88 9.72
CA SER A 63 -10.68 -13.52 8.32
C SER A 63 -9.18 -13.39 8.05
N LEU A 64 -8.40 -12.87 9.00
CA LEU A 64 -6.94 -12.76 8.92
C LEU A 64 -6.24 -14.12 9.02
N ALA A 65 -6.84 -15.10 9.70
CA ALA A 65 -6.35 -16.48 9.75
C ALA A 65 -6.72 -17.31 8.51
N SER A 66 -7.55 -16.77 7.61
CA SER A 66 -7.99 -17.47 6.41
C SER A 66 -6.93 -17.45 5.29
N LYS A 67 -6.91 -18.49 4.45
CA LYS A 67 -5.97 -18.60 3.33
C LYS A 67 -6.16 -17.54 2.23
N ASN A 68 -7.29 -16.83 2.23
CA ASN A 68 -7.62 -15.76 1.27
C ASN A 68 -8.18 -14.53 2.01
N THR A 69 -7.33 -13.91 2.83
CA THR A 69 -7.67 -12.78 3.71
C THR A 69 -8.45 -11.66 3.02
N ILE A 70 -8.03 -11.24 1.83
CA ILE A 70 -8.68 -10.15 1.09
C ILE A 70 -10.11 -10.52 0.71
N LYS A 71 -10.31 -11.75 0.24
CA LYS A 71 -11.64 -12.23 -0.17
C LYS A 71 -12.56 -12.42 1.04
N ALA A 72 -12.04 -12.97 2.14
CA ALA A 72 -12.79 -13.15 3.38
C ALA A 72 -13.27 -11.81 3.96
N LEU A 73 -12.39 -10.80 4.01
CA LEU A 73 -12.74 -9.45 4.45
C LEU A 73 -13.77 -8.80 3.52
N LEU A 74 -13.64 -8.99 2.20
CA LEU A 74 -14.57 -8.43 1.21
C LEU A 74 -15.94 -9.12 1.26
N ASP A 75 -15.96 -10.45 1.44
CA ASP A 75 -17.20 -11.21 1.58
C ASP A 75 -17.93 -10.79 2.88
N HIS A 76 -17.21 -10.47 3.96
CA HIS A 76 -17.83 -9.89 5.16
C HIS A 76 -18.38 -8.48 4.95
N LEU A 77 -17.68 -7.65 4.15
CA LEU A 77 -18.11 -6.28 3.85
C LEU A 77 -19.32 -6.21 2.90
N ILE A 78 -19.44 -7.16 1.97
CA ILE A 78 -20.41 -7.11 0.87
C ILE A 78 -21.57 -8.10 1.08
N LYS A 79 -21.31 -9.26 1.66
CA LYS A 79 -22.29 -10.35 1.84
C LYS A 79 -22.62 -10.64 3.31
N GLY A 80 -22.04 -9.91 4.26
CA GLY A 80 -22.31 -10.12 5.68
C GLY A 80 -23.78 -9.94 6.00
N ASP A 81 -24.32 -10.80 6.87
CA ASP A 81 -25.71 -10.76 7.35
C ASP A 81 -26.04 -9.45 8.11
N ASP A 82 -25.01 -8.68 8.48
CA ASP A 82 -25.11 -7.49 9.30
C ASP A 82 -25.01 -6.19 8.46
N TYR A 83 -26.15 -5.75 7.94
CA TYR A 83 -26.29 -4.53 7.13
C TYR A 83 -25.78 -3.26 7.85
N LEU A 84 -25.89 -3.22 9.19
CA LEU A 84 -25.42 -2.11 10.01
C LEU A 84 -23.90 -2.00 9.98
N PHE A 85 -23.18 -3.13 10.06
CA PHE A 85 -21.73 -3.12 9.98
C PHE A 85 -21.24 -2.68 8.59
N SER A 86 -21.83 -3.21 7.53
CA SER A 86 -21.44 -2.90 6.15
C SER A 86 -21.65 -1.41 5.82
N SER A 87 -22.75 -0.82 6.27
CA SER A 87 -23.02 0.61 6.09
C SER A 87 -22.07 1.50 6.91
N ILE A 88 -21.76 1.13 8.15
CA ILE A 88 -20.79 1.86 8.99
C ILE A 88 -19.37 1.74 8.41
N ALA A 89 -18.98 0.58 7.88
CA ALA A 89 -17.69 0.37 7.25
C ALA A 89 -17.54 1.17 5.94
N LEU A 90 -18.59 1.25 5.12
CA LEU A 90 -18.60 2.11 3.93
C LEU A 90 -18.57 3.60 4.30
N ALA A 91 -19.31 3.99 5.34
CA ALA A 91 -19.29 5.36 5.86
C ALA A 91 -17.91 5.71 6.44
N SER A 92 -17.25 4.79 7.15
CA SER A 92 -15.92 4.99 7.72
C SER A 92 -14.86 5.14 6.63
N ILE A 93 -14.96 4.37 5.54
CA ILE A 93 -14.12 4.54 4.34
C ILE A 93 -14.29 5.96 3.77
N ALA A 94 -15.53 6.40 3.57
CA ALA A 94 -15.82 7.72 3.00
C ALA A 94 -15.35 8.85 3.91
N ILE A 95 -15.67 8.79 5.20
CA ILE A 95 -15.30 9.81 6.19
C ILE A 95 -13.78 9.83 6.38
N GLY A 96 -13.14 8.68 6.58
CA GLY A 96 -11.70 8.57 6.77
C GLY A 96 -10.91 9.08 5.57
N GLY A 97 -11.33 8.70 4.36
CA GLY A 97 -10.71 9.17 3.11
C GLY A 97 -10.87 10.67 2.88
N LEU A 98 -12.07 11.21 3.07
CA LEU A 98 -12.35 12.65 2.92
C LEU A 98 -11.65 13.50 3.97
N LEU A 99 -11.58 13.01 5.22
CA LEU A 99 -10.94 13.72 6.32
C LEU A 99 -9.44 13.84 6.08
N LEU A 100 -8.77 12.75 5.66
CA LEU A 100 -7.35 12.80 5.34
C LEU A 100 -7.05 13.61 4.09
N PHE A 101 -7.94 13.59 3.10
CA PHE A 101 -7.86 14.45 1.93
C PHE A 101 -7.94 15.93 2.31
N ALA A 102 -8.88 16.31 3.17
CA ALA A 102 -9.02 17.68 3.66
C ALA A 102 -7.81 18.10 4.52
N LEU A 103 -7.31 17.21 5.38
CA LEU A 103 -6.11 17.48 6.20
C LEU A 103 -4.84 17.61 5.36
N SER A 104 -4.71 16.85 4.28
CA SER A 104 -3.55 16.91 3.37
C SER A 104 -3.40 18.27 2.67
N ARG A 105 -4.50 19.01 2.53
CA ARG A 105 -4.53 20.36 1.91
C ARG A 105 -4.29 21.48 2.92
N LYS A 106 -4.41 21.22 4.22
CA LYS A 106 -4.16 22.24 5.26
C LYS A 106 -2.66 22.29 5.59
N SER A 107 -2.05 23.46 5.41
CA SER A 107 -0.63 23.74 5.66
C SER A 107 -0.31 23.94 7.15
N GLY A 108 -0.47 22.88 7.94
CA GLY A 108 -0.14 22.86 9.36
C GLY A 108 0.94 21.84 9.69
N LEU A 109 1.82 22.17 10.65
CA LEU A 109 2.87 21.27 11.11
C LEU A 109 2.28 20.01 11.78
N VAL A 110 1.17 20.16 12.51
CA VAL A 110 0.43 19.07 13.14
C VAL A 110 -0.33 18.24 12.09
N THR A 111 -0.98 18.89 11.12
CA THR A 111 -1.72 18.18 10.06
C THR A 111 -0.77 17.36 9.19
N GLY A 112 0.44 17.86 8.91
CA GLY A 112 1.48 17.11 8.23
C GLY A 112 1.90 15.83 8.97
N LYS A 113 2.07 15.90 10.30
CA LYS A 113 2.41 14.72 11.13
C LYS A 113 1.29 13.68 11.17
N VAL A 114 0.03 14.11 11.24
CA VAL A 114 -1.12 13.20 11.21
C VAL A 114 -1.19 12.48 9.87
N VAL A 115 -1.05 13.20 8.76
CA VAL A 115 -1.05 12.58 7.42
C VAL A 115 0.11 11.59 7.26
N ALA A 116 1.30 11.93 7.78
CA ALA A 116 2.46 11.04 7.82
C ALA A 116 2.21 9.76 8.63
N LEU A 117 1.61 9.88 9.82
CA LEU A 117 1.24 8.73 10.66
C LEU A 117 0.29 7.79 9.91
N PHE A 118 -0.81 8.31 9.37
CA PHE A 118 -1.78 7.50 8.64
C PHE A 118 -1.18 6.84 7.41
N ALA A 119 -0.34 7.57 6.67
CA ALA A 119 0.44 7.03 5.56
C ALA A 119 1.30 5.83 5.99
N ALA A 120 2.07 5.97 7.07
CA ALA A 120 2.93 4.91 7.60
C ALA A 120 2.12 3.68 8.02
N VAL A 121 1.01 3.90 8.74
CA VAL A 121 0.10 2.82 9.17
C VAL A 121 -0.52 2.12 7.98
N SER A 122 -1.00 2.85 6.96
CA SER A 122 -1.58 2.24 5.76
C SER A 122 -0.58 1.39 4.98
N MET A 123 0.68 1.82 4.89
CA MET A 123 1.72 1.05 4.21
C MET A 123 2.09 -0.21 5.00
N ALA A 124 2.16 -0.12 6.33
CA ALA A 124 2.37 -1.28 7.18
C ALA A 124 1.21 -2.28 7.08
N LEU A 125 -0.04 -1.80 7.06
CA LEU A 125 -1.22 -2.64 6.84
C LEU A 125 -1.18 -3.35 5.48
N PHE A 126 -0.76 -2.64 4.43
CA PHE A 126 -0.61 -3.22 3.10
C PHE A 126 0.45 -4.35 3.09
N ILE A 127 1.62 -4.09 3.69
CA ILE A 127 2.68 -5.09 3.83
C ILE A 127 2.22 -6.28 4.68
N PHE A 128 1.49 -6.03 5.77
CA PHE A 128 0.94 -7.07 6.64
C PHE A 128 -0.03 -7.99 5.90
N ILE A 129 -0.97 -7.41 5.13
CA ILE A 129 -1.93 -8.19 4.32
C ILE A 129 -1.21 -9.02 3.26
N LEU A 130 -0.16 -8.47 2.62
CA LEU A 130 0.62 -9.22 1.63
C LEU A 130 1.42 -10.37 2.27
N LEU A 131 2.06 -10.12 3.42
CA LEU A 131 2.82 -11.15 4.12
C LEU A 131 1.92 -12.25 4.70
N LEU A 132 0.64 -12.00 4.94
CA LEU A 132 -0.31 -13.02 5.40
C LEU A 132 -0.51 -14.17 4.39
N GLU A 133 -0.26 -13.93 3.10
CA GLU A 133 -0.30 -14.99 2.11
C GLU A 133 0.86 -15.99 2.26
N PHE A 134 1.95 -15.60 2.94
CA PHE A 134 3.18 -16.37 3.02
C PHE A 134 3.62 -16.74 4.45
N LEU A 135 3.23 -15.97 5.47
CA LEU A 135 3.55 -16.21 6.89
C LEU A 135 2.27 -16.43 7.72
N PRO A 136 2.33 -17.30 8.75
CA PRO A 136 1.26 -17.37 9.73
C PRO A 136 1.12 -16.04 10.50
N LEU A 137 -0.08 -15.82 11.07
CA LEU A 137 -0.50 -14.55 11.68
C LEU A 137 0.51 -13.99 12.70
N THR A 138 0.98 -14.81 13.64
CA THR A 138 1.82 -14.37 14.77
C THR A 138 3.19 -13.83 14.34
N PRO A 139 4.02 -14.55 13.54
CA PRO A 139 5.29 -14.00 13.08
C PRO A 139 5.10 -12.85 12.10
N ASN A 140 4.02 -12.83 11.30
CA ASN A 140 3.74 -11.70 10.44
C ASN A 140 3.49 -10.41 11.24
N LEU A 141 2.72 -10.50 12.34
CA LEU A 141 2.41 -9.35 13.19
C LEU A 141 3.68 -8.74 13.83
N LEU A 142 4.64 -9.59 14.21
CA LEU A 142 5.97 -9.14 14.67
C LEU A 142 6.76 -8.43 13.56
N VAL A 143 6.85 -9.05 12.39
CA VAL A 143 7.60 -8.50 11.25
C VAL A 143 6.99 -7.18 10.77
N SER A 144 5.68 -7.11 10.59
CA SER A 144 4.97 -5.90 10.20
C SER A 144 5.06 -4.80 11.27
N GLY A 145 5.08 -5.18 12.55
CA GLY A 145 5.25 -4.23 13.66
C GLY A 145 6.63 -3.58 13.66
N ILE A 146 7.70 -4.36 13.46
CA ILE A 146 9.06 -3.84 13.32
C ILE A 146 9.16 -2.93 12.08
N LEU A 147 8.60 -3.36 10.96
CA LEU A 147 8.55 -2.56 9.73
C LEU A 147 7.77 -1.26 9.93
N LEU A 148 6.64 -1.26 10.64
CA LEU A 148 5.87 -0.06 10.95
C LEU A 148 6.73 0.96 11.69
N ILE A 149 7.51 0.54 12.70
CA ILE A 149 8.38 1.44 13.46
C ILE A 149 9.44 2.06 12.53
N LEU A 150 10.07 1.26 11.68
CA LEU A 150 11.06 1.74 10.70
C LEU A 150 10.46 2.73 9.69
N ILE A 151 9.29 2.38 9.13
CA ILE A 151 8.53 3.21 8.20
C ILE A 151 8.14 4.53 8.87
N LEU A 152 7.69 4.50 10.12
CA LEU A 152 7.30 5.68 10.88
C LEU A 152 8.49 6.62 11.12
N ILE A 153 9.64 6.09 11.54
CA ILE A 153 10.87 6.88 11.73
C ILE A 153 11.26 7.57 10.42
N PHE A 154 11.21 6.84 9.31
CA PHE A 154 11.57 7.39 8.00
C PHE A 154 10.57 8.45 7.52
N CYS A 155 9.28 8.20 7.72
CA CYS A 155 8.19 9.10 7.38
C CYS A 155 8.26 10.42 8.14
N MET A 156 8.63 10.38 9.43
CA MET A 156 8.78 11.55 10.28
C MET A 156 10.04 12.37 9.99
N ARG A 157 11.08 11.77 9.41
CA ARG A 157 12.37 12.44 9.13
C ARG A 157 12.34 13.27 7.85
N ASP A 158 11.87 12.70 6.74
CA ASP A 158 11.76 13.41 5.47
C ASP A 158 10.63 12.83 4.62
N PHE A 159 9.49 13.51 4.62
CA PHE A 159 8.29 13.08 3.91
C PHE A 159 8.51 12.97 2.38
N ALA A 160 9.38 13.80 1.79
CA ALA A 160 9.65 13.73 0.36
C ALA A 160 10.43 12.48 -0.03
N SER A 161 11.47 12.14 0.75
CA SER A 161 12.26 10.92 0.58
C SER A 161 11.44 9.66 0.90
N TYR A 162 10.58 9.74 1.91
CA TYR A 162 9.63 8.67 2.24
C TYR A 162 8.63 8.40 1.11
N MET A 163 8.12 9.44 0.46
CA MET A 163 7.20 9.23 -0.68
C MET A 163 7.87 8.54 -1.86
N ALA A 164 9.15 8.84 -2.11
CA ALA A 164 9.90 8.12 -3.12
C ALA A 164 10.11 6.65 -2.73
N PHE A 165 10.46 6.41 -1.46
CA PHE A 165 10.62 5.07 -0.91
C PHE A 165 9.32 4.24 -1.03
N GLU A 166 8.18 4.81 -0.65
CA GLU A 166 6.91 4.09 -0.70
C GLU A 166 6.46 3.77 -2.12
N ASN A 167 6.59 4.70 -3.07
CA ASN A 167 6.24 4.42 -4.47
C ASN A 167 7.10 3.30 -5.04
N SER A 168 8.38 3.27 -4.68
CA SER A 168 9.30 2.19 -5.06
C SER A 168 8.90 0.86 -4.44
N VAL A 169 8.65 0.83 -3.13
CA VAL A 169 8.29 -0.41 -2.41
C VAL A 169 6.92 -0.92 -2.86
N ALA A 170 5.91 -0.05 -2.98
CA ALA A 170 4.58 -0.44 -3.44
C ALA A 170 4.60 -0.93 -4.89
N GLY A 171 5.35 -0.25 -5.77
CA GLY A 171 5.55 -0.70 -7.16
C GLY A 171 6.28 -2.04 -7.23
N ALA A 172 7.35 -2.20 -6.45
CA ALA A 172 8.11 -3.46 -6.37
C ALA A 172 7.25 -4.61 -5.82
N LEU A 173 6.49 -4.38 -4.76
CA LEU A 173 5.57 -5.38 -4.19
C LEU A 173 4.48 -5.76 -5.19
N LEU A 174 3.93 -4.80 -5.93
CA LEU A 174 2.90 -5.05 -6.94
C LEU A 174 3.45 -5.87 -8.12
N ILE A 175 4.64 -5.54 -8.62
CA ILE A 175 5.32 -6.31 -9.67
C ILE A 175 5.64 -7.72 -9.18
N SER A 176 6.24 -7.84 -8.00
CA SER A 176 6.60 -9.14 -7.41
C SER A 176 5.38 -10.00 -7.13
N TYR A 177 4.27 -9.40 -6.70
CA TYR A 177 3.00 -10.09 -6.47
C TYR A 177 2.42 -10.65 -7.76
N LEU A 178 2.36 -9.83 -8.82
CA LEU A 178 1.85 -10.26 -10.12
C LEU A 178 2.73 -11.34 -10.75
N LEU A 179 4.06 -11.23 -10.62
CA LEU A 179 5.00 -12.24 -11.09
C LEU A 179 4.86 -13.56 -10.32
N ALA A 180 4.79 -13.51 -8.98
CA ALA A 180 4.62 -14.69 -8.15
C ALA A 180 3.31 -15.42 -8.48
N ARG A 181 2.21 -14.66 -8.65
CA ARG A 181 0.89 -15.23 -8.94
C ARG A 181 0.74 -15.74 -10.38
N PHE A 182 1.40 -15.13 -11.36
CA PHE A 182 1.30 -15.57 -12.76
C PHE A 182 2.20 -16.80 -13.04
N TRP A 183 3.38 -16.86 -12.42
CA TRP A 183 4.29 -18.00 -12.56
C TRP A 183 4.03 -19.12 -11.55
N TYR A 184 2.99 -19.02 -10.71
CA TYR A 184 2.68 -19.97 -9.63
C TYR A 184 3.88 -20.23 -8.70
N LEU A 185 4.73 -19.22 -8.50
CA LEU A 185 5.86 -19.28 -7.59
C LEU A 185 5.33 -19.02 -6.18
N GLU A 186 4.89 -20.08 -5.51
CA GLU A 186 4.48 -20.04 -4.08
C GLU A 186 5.69 -19.86 -3.13
N ASP A 187 6.91 -19.85 -3.67
CA ASP A 187 8.14 -19.67 -2.89
C ASP A 187 8.32 -18.23 -2.41
N LEU A 188 8.08 -18.05 -1.10
CA LEU A 188 8.28 -16.80 -0.36
C LEU A 188 9.62 -16.14 -0.66
N TRP A 189 10.70 -16.92 -0.75
CA TRP A 189 12.05 -16.40 -0.98
C TRP A 189 12.21 -15.73 -2.33
N ILE A 190 11.53 -16.23 -3.36
CA ILE A 190 11.59 -15.66 -4.72
C ILE A 190 10.80 -14.36 -4.74
N PHE A 191 9.61 -14.32 -4.14
CA PHE A 191 8.84 -13.09 -3.97
C PHE A 191 9.64 -12.01 -3.23
N LEU A 192 10.27 -12.37 -2.11
CA LEU A 192 11.02 -11.46 -1.27
C LEU A 192 12.30 -10.98 -1.96
N ALA A 193 13.02 -11.85 -2.67
CA ALA A 193 14.19 -11.48 -3.47
C ALA A 193 13.83 -10.50 -4.60
N TRP A 194 12.77 -10.77 -5.35
CA TRP A 194 12.30 -9.86 -6.41
C TRP A 194 11.83 -8.52 -5.84
N ALA A 195 11.05 -8.54 -4.76
CA ALA A 195 10.59 -7.31 -4.11
C ALA A 195 11.77 -6.48 -3.60
N LEU A 196 12.79 -7.12 -3.05
CA LEU A 196 13.98 -6.44 -2.54
C LEU A 196 14.83 -5.85 -3.67
N ILE A 197 15.11 -6.61 -4.73
CA ILE A 197 15.89 -6.14 -5.88
C ILE A 197 15.18 -4.97 -6.57
N LEU A 198 13.88 -5.11 -6.85
CA LEU A 198 13.10 -4.07 -7.51
C LEU A 198 12.95 -2.82 -6.64
N SER A 199 12.75 -3.00 -5.33
CA SER A 199 12.67 -1.87 -4.40
C SER A 199 13.98 -1.08 -4.34
N ILE A 200 15.13 -1.74 -4.28
CA ILE A 200 16.45 -1.08 -4.29
C ILE A 200 16.66 -0.32 -5.61
N LEU A 201 16.37 -0.96 -6.75
CA LEU A 201 16.50 -0.34 -8.06
C LEU A 201 15.58 0.88 -8.23
N GLY A 202 14.32 0.76 -7.77
CA GLY A 202 13.36 1.86 -7.80
C GLY A 202 13.78 3.02 -6.89
N ILE A 203 14.25 2.75 -5.66
CA ILE A 203 14.74 3.78 -4.73
C ILE A 203 15.90 4.54 -5.36
N LEU A 204 16.88 3.83 -5.93
CA LEU A 204 18.03 4.45 -6.60
C LEU A 204 17.61 5.32 -7.80
N SER A 205 16.67 4.83 -8.62
CA SER A 205 16.14 5.59 -9.75
C SER A 205 15.42 6.86 -9.31
N GLN A 206 14.55 6.76 -8.30
CA GLN A 206 13.77 7.89 -7.81
C GLN A 206 14.64 8.95 -7.11
N ILE A 207 15.67 8.54 -6.37
CA ILE A 207 16.64 9.47 -5.77
C ILE A 207 17.45 10.19 -6.85
N ARG A 208 17.91 9.48 -7.91
CA ARG A 208 18.61 10.12 -9.05
C ARG A 208 17.71 11.14 -9.76
N SER A 209 16.44 10.79 -9.97
CA SER A 209 15.46 11.68 -10.60
C SER A 209 15.22 12.94 -9.76
N MET A 210 15.11 12.81 -8.43
CA MET A 210 15.00 13.97 -7.53
C MET A 210 16.23 14.88 -7.62
N LYS A 211 17.45 14.31 -7.55
CA LYS A 211 18.70 15.09 -7.68
C LYS A 211 18.79 15.83 -9.02
N LYS A 212 18.37 15.20 -10.11
CA LYS A 212 18.34 15.81 -11.46
C LYS A 212 17.34 16.96 -11.55
N HIS A 213 16.18 16.85 -10.91
CA HIS A 213 15.18 17.92 -10.88
C HIS A 213 15.60 19.11 -9.99
N THR A 214 16.30 18.86 -8.89
CA THR A 214 16.89 19.93 -8.06
C THR A 214 18.00 20.66 -8.83
N ALA A 215 18.92 19.94 -9.46
CA ALA A 215 19.99 20.52 -10.27
C ALA A 215 19.48 21.31 -11.49
N LYS A 216 18.35 20.89 -12.10
CA LYS A 216 17.74 21.61 -13.23
C LYS A 216 17.00 22.88 -12.80
N ARG A 217 16.58 23.00 -11.53
CA ARG A 217 16.05 24.24 -10.96
C ARG A 217 17.17 25.21 -10.63
N GLU A 218 18.25 24.74 -10.04
CA GLU A 218 19.43 25.57 -9.73
C GLU A 218 20.16 26.07 -10.99
N GLY A 219 20.15 25.30 -12.09
CA GLY A 219 20.72 25.73 -13.38
C GLY A 219 19.80 26.56 -14.27
N ALA A 220 18.58 26.88 -13.83
CA ALA A 220 17.65 27.77 -14.55
C ALA A 220 17.61 29.20 -13.96
N ASP A 221 18.29 29.41 -12.83
CA ASP A 221 18.45 30.71 -12.16
C ASP A 221 19.84 31.35 -12.45
N VAL A 222 20.50 30.95 -13.55
CA VAL A 222 21.73 31.58 -14.08
C VAL A 222 21.50 32.10 -15.49
#